data_AF-A0A645EP69-F1
#
_entry.id   AF-A0A645EP69-F1
#
_cell.length_a   1.000
_cell.length_b   1.000
_cell.length_c   1.000
_cell.angle_alpha   90.00
_cell.angle_beta   90.00
_cell.angle_gamma   90.00
#
_symmetry.space_group_name_H-M   'P 1'
#
loop_
_entity.id
_entity.type
_entity.pdbx_description
1 polymer ?
#
loop_
_entity_poly.entity_id
_entity_poly.type
_entity_poly.pdbx_seq_one_letter_code
_entity_poly.pdbx_strand_id
1 'polypeptide(L)'
;MHLDSVAVMCLADLYGARCLYGEATLPIETIIKEVIDMGVSVLVNVKEQEKEDSIERAWSFVQGWVASNRNCFKPHATPRYGKLEKDGVYITIDILREAMQKAGYSYAKCIRGFMDRSYLKVFQKGSKKGTHQLQKKINGMNTRVVCANIEVGDVEDDCSEFLEAGEGFFARQQVG
;
A
#
# COMPACT_ATOMS: atom_id res chain seq x y z
N MET A 1 6.61 -8.17 -20.95
CA MET A 1 6.16 -9.39 -21.65
C MET A 1 4.67 -9.24 -22.00
N HIS A 2 4.28 -8.10 -22.58
CA HIS A 2 2.87 -7.73 -22.78
C HIS A 2 2.53 -7.40 -24.23
N LEU A 3 3.48 -6.86 -25.00
CA LEU A 3 3.28 -6.54 -26.41
C LEU A 3 3.05 -7.79 -27.26
N ASP A 4 3.88 -8.82 -27.08
CA ASP A 4 3.79 -10.05 -27.88
C ASP A 4 2.46 -10.77 -27.64
N SER A 5 2.04 -10.88 -26.38
CA SER A 5 0.75 -11.49 -26.01
C SER A 5 -0.44 -10.70 -26.58
N VAL A 6 -0.38 -9.36 -26.53
CA VAL A 6 -1.44 -8.52 -27.12
C VAL A 6 -1.44 -8.61 -28.64
N ALA A 7 -0.27 -8.66 -29.29
CA ALA A 7 -0.17 -8.82 -30.74
C ALA A 7 -0.78 -10.15 -31.21
N VAL A 8 -0.51 -11.25 -30.49
CA VAL A 8 -1.12 -12.56 -30.78
C VAL A 8 -2.63 -12.54 -30.58
N MET A 9 -3.13 -11.89 -29.52
CA MET A 9 -4.57 -11.72 -29.30
C MET A 9 -5.24 -10.93 -30.42
N CYS A 10 -4.65 -9.79 -30.84
CA CYS A 10 -5.15 -9.00 -31.96
C CYS A 10 -5.16 -9.80 -33.26
N LEU A 11 -4.10 -10.60 -33.52
CA LEU A 11 -4.06 -11.48 -34.68
C LEU A 11 -5.19 -12.52 -34.65
N ALA A 12 -5.41 -13.15 -33.50
CA ALA A 12 -6.48 -14.13 -33.32
C ALA A 12 -7.87 -13.50 -33.54
N ASP A 13 -8.08 -12.30 -33.03
CA ASP A 13 -9.35 -11.56 -33.19
C ASP A 13 -9.59 -11.14 -34.64
N LEU A 14 -8.54 -10.70 -35.35
CA LEU A 14 -8.60 -10.43 -36.79
C LEU A 14 -9.02 -11.67 -37.60
N TYR A 15 -8.42 -12.83 -37.32
CA TYR A 15 -8.79 -14.08 -37.99
C TYR A 15 -10.20 -14.53 -37.61
N GLY A 16 -10.59 -14.39 -36.34
CA GLY A 16 -11.94 -14.67 -35.86
C GLY A 16 -12.99 -13.82 -36.57
N ALA A 17 -12.78 -12.51 -36.63
CA ALA A 17 -13.64 -11.57 -37.34
C ALA A 17 -13.72 -11.90 -38.84
N ARG A 18 -12.59 -12.23 -39.49
CA ARG A 18 -12.59 -12.63 -40.90
C ARG A 18 -13.39 -13.91 -41.15
N CYS A 19 -13.28 -14.89 -40.26
CA CYS A 19 -14.04 -16.15 -40.36
C CYS A 19 -15.54 -15.95 -40.15
N LEU A 20 -15.94 -15.07 -39.22
CA LEU A 20 -17.35 -14.84 -38.87
C LEU A 20 -18.07 -13.93 -39.88
N TYR A 21 -17.43 -12.85 -40.31
CA TYR A 21 -18.07 -11.81 -41.11
C TYR A 21 -17.80 -11.94 -42.62
N GLY A 22 -16.79 -12.73 -43.02
CA GLY A 22 -16.38 -12.88 -44.42
C GLY A 22 -15.99 -11.55 -45.08
N GLU A 23 -15.77 -11.56 -46.39
CA GLU A 23 -15.43 -10.35 -47.18
C GLU A 23 -16.66 -9.49 -47.55
N ALA A 24 -17.88 -9.97 -47.23
CA ALA A 24 -19.13 -9.36 -47.68
C ALA A 24 -19.76 -8.38 -46.68
N THR A 25 -19.39 -8.44 -45.39
CA THR A 25 -20.12 -7.73 -44.33
C THR A 25 -19.42 -6.44 -43.87
N LEU A 26 -18.09 -6.45 -43.75
CA LEU A 26 -17.30 -5.31 -43.28
C LEU A 26 -16.01 -5.20 -44.10
N PRO A 27 -15.56 -3.98 -44.45
CA PRO A 27 -14.25 -3.78 -45.06
C PRO A 27 -13.15 -4.26 -44.11
N ILE A 28 -12.17 -4.97 -44.66
CA ILE A 28 -11.03 -5.48 -43.88
C ILE A 28 -10.28 -4.36 -43.13
N GLU A 29 -10.24 -3.16 -43.70
CA GLU A 29 -9.62 -1.98 -43.09
C GLU A 29 -10.32 -1.56 -41.80
N THR A 30 -11.65 -1.66 -41.74
CA THR A 30 -12.44 -1.36 -40.55
C THR A 30 -12.15 -2.36 -39.43
N ILE A 31 -12.12 -3.66 -39.78
CA ILE A 31 -11.82 -4.73 -38.83
C ILE A 31 -10.40 -4.57 -38.26
N ILE A 32 -9.41 -4.31 -39.13
CA ILE A 32 -8.03 -4.07 -38.71
C ILE A 32 -7.95 -2.88 -37.75
N LYS A 33 -8.64 -1.78 -38.06
CA LYS A 33 -8.65 -0.60 -37.22
C LYS A 33 -9.23 -0.90 -35.83
N GLU A 34 -10.39 -1.55 -35.76
CA GLU A 34 -11.04 -1.89 -34.48
C GLU A 34 -10.17 -2.81 -33.62
N VAL A 35 -9.56 -3.83 -34.22
CA VAL A 35 -8.64 -4.76 -33.54
C VAL A 35 -7.40 -4.04 -32.99
N ILE A 36 -6.85 -3.09 -33.76
CA ILE A 36 -5.71 -2.27 -33.31
C ILE A 36 -6.13 -1.35 -32.17
N ASP A 37 -7.27 -0.64 -32.30
CA ASP A 37 -7.77 0.26 -31.27
C ASP A 37 -8.04 -0.50 -29.96
N MET A 38 -8.60 -1.72 -30.04
CA MET A 38 -8.75 -2.62 -28.90
C MET A 38 -7.39 -2.99 -28.31
N GLY A 39 -6.43 -3.44 -29.13
CA GLY A 39 -5.09 -3.82 -28.67
C GLY A 39 -4.37 -2.67 -27.96
N VAL A 40 -4.46 -1.45 -28.49
CA VAL A 40 -3.93 -0.25 -27.86
C VAL A 40 -4.60 0.01 -26.51
N SER A 41 -5.92 -0.10 -26.41
CA SER A 41 -6.63 0.09 -25.15
C SER A 41 -6.19 -0.92 -24.08
N VAL A 42 -5.99 -2.18 -24.45
CA VAL A 42 -5.50 -3.22 -23.54
C VAL A 42 -4.08 -2.91 -23.07
N LEU A 43 -3.18 -2.48 -23.96
CA LEU A 43 -1.81 -2.11 -23.59
C LEU A 43 -1.77 -0.92 -22.62
N VAL A 44 -2.63 0.08 -22.83
CA VAL A 44 -2.76 1.23 -21.92
C VAL A 44 -3.24 0.74 -20.54
N ASN A 45 -4.29 -0.08 -20.51
CA ASN A 45 -4.84 -0.60 -19.26
C ASN A 45 -3.82 -1.44 -18.49
N VAL A 46 -3.08 -2.34 -19.17
CA VAL A 46 -2.04 -3.16 -18.53
C VAL A 46 -0.97 -2.28 -17.91
N LYS A 47 -0.51 -1.24 -18.61
CA LYS A 47 0.52 -0.32 -18.10
C LYS A 47 0.04 0.48 -16.89
N GLU A 48 -1.24 0.84 -16.85
CA GLU A 48 -1.84 1.53 -15.71
C GLU A 48 -1.99 0.58 -14.51
N GLN A 49 -2.47 -0.65 -14.75
CA GLN A 49 -2.58 -1.70 -13.74
C GLN A 49 -1.21 -2.11 -13.16
N GLU A 50 -0.14 -2.21 -13.96
CA GLU A 50 1.20 -2.49 -13.46
C GLU A 50 1.70 -1.44 -12.46
N LYS A 51 1.46 -0.16 -12.77
CA LYS A 51 1.80 0.93 -11.85
C LYS A 51 0.96 0.82 -10.59
N GLU A 52 -0.31 0.53 -10.75
CA GLU A 52 -1.27 0.38 -9.67
C GLU A 52 -0.87 -0.75 -8.69
N ASP A 53 -0.55 -1.92 -9.23
CA ASP A 53 -0.04 -3.08 -8.49
C ASP A 53 1.24 -2.74 -7.72
N SER A 54 2.16 -2.01 -8.36
CA SER A 54 3.43 -1.66 -7.72
C SER A 54 3.25 -0.77 -6.49
N ILE A 55 2.25 0.12 -6.52
CA ILE A 55 1.90 1.00 -5.40
C ILE A 55 1.22 0.17 -4.31
N GLU A 56 0.33 -0.75 -4.67
CA GLU A 56 -0.38 -1.59 -3.71
C GLU A 56 0.59 -2.50 -2.95
N ARG A 57 1.49 -3.18 -3.66
CA ARG A 57 2.53 -4.02 -3.05
C ARG A 57 3.44 -3.21 -2.12
N ALA A 58 3.80 -1.98 -2.51
CA ALA A 58 4.57 -1.09 -1.65
C ALA A 58 3.79 -0.69 -0.39
N TRP A 59 2.47 -0.49 -0.48
CA TRP A 59 1.64 -0.17 0.68
C TRP A 59 1.48 -1.35 1.62
N SER A 60 1.21 -2.55 1.09
CA SER A 60 1.14 -3.79 1.88
C SER A 60 2.46 -4.05 2.63
N PHE A 61 3.60 -3.75 2.00
CA PHE A 61 4.89 -3.76 2.69
C PHE A 61 4.94 -2.77 3.87
N VAL A 62 4.50 -1.53 3.68
CA VAL A 62 4.47 -0.52 4.76
C VAL A 62 3.57 -0.98 5.91
N GLN A 63 2.39 -1.56 5.63
CA GLN A 63 1.50 -2.10 6.65
C GLN A 63 2.17 -3.23 7.44
N GLY A 64 2.78 -4.20 6.75
CA GLY A 64 3.51 -5.30 7.39
C GLY A 64 4.71 -4.81 8.21
N TRP A 65 5.43 -3.80 7.72
CA TRP A 65 6.55 -3.20 8.42
C TRP A 65 6.11 -2.46 9.70
N VAL A 66 5.02 -1.69 9.64
CA VAL A 66 4.43 -1.03 10.81
C VAL A 66 3.96 -2.07 11.83
N ALA A 67 3.30 -3.13 11.39
CA ALA A 67 2.85 -4.22 12.26
C ALA A 67 4.03 -4.91 12.98
N SER A 68 5.09 -5.24 12.22
CA SER A 68 6.29 -5.90 12.75
C SER A 68 7.05 -5.01 13.74
N ASN A 69 7.01 -3.69 13.56
CA ASN A 69 7.72 -2.71 14.38
C ASN A 69 6.81 -1.93 15.32
N ARG A 70 5.63 -2.47 15.67
CA ARG A 70 4.63 -1.77 16.51
C ARG A 70 5.21 -1.24 17.82
N ASN A 71 6.14 -1.99 18.43
CA ASN A 71 6.81 -1.58 19.67
C ASN A 71 7.61 -0.28 19.52
N CYS A 72 8.18 0.01 18.34
CA CYS A 72 8.95 1.23 18.04
C CYS A 72 8.10 2.51 17.95
N PHE A 73 6.77 2.39 18.03
CA PHE A 73 5.83 3.52 18.04
C PHE A 73 5.30 3.86 19.45
N LYS A 74 5.63 3.05 20.46
CA LYS A 74 5.25 3.27 21.87
C LYS A 74 6.00 4.48 22.49
N PRO A 75 5.42 5.15 23.50
CA PRO A 75 5.97 6.40 24.06
C PRO A 75 7.36 6.32 24.71
N HIS A 76 7.94 5.13 24.90
CA HIS A 76 9.28 4.92 25.48
C HIS A 76 10.18 3.98 24.66
N ALA A 77 9.85 3.78 23.37
CA ALA A 77 10.61 2.88 22.53
C ALA A 77 12.00 3.45 22.15
N THR A 78 13.01 2.59 22.18
CA THR A 78 14.36 2.90 21.71
C THR A 78 14.79 1.81 20.72
N PRO A 79 14.90 2.08 19.41
CA PRO A 79 14.66 3.34 18.71
C PRO A 79 13.17 3.67 18.51
N ARG A 80 12.85 4.95 18.39
CA ARG A 80 11.48 5.44 18.15
C ARG A 80 11.27 5.82 16.70
N TYR A 81 10.36 5.12 16.03
CA TYR A 81 10.08 5.31 14.61
C TYR A 81 8.94 6.29 14.33
N GLY A 82 8.18 6.63 15.37
CA GLY A 82 7.05 7.52 15.24
C GLY A 82 6.16 7.56 16.48
N LYS A 83 4.85 7.69 16.23
CA LYS A 83 3.82 7.71 17.27
C LYS A 83 2.51 7.14 16.74
N LEU A 84 1.87 6.28 17.52
CA LEU A 84 0.48 5.90 17.33
C LEU A 84 -0.43 6.95 17.98
N GLU A 85 -1.40 7.48 17.24
CA GLU A 85 -2.50 8.28 17.78
C GLU A 85 -3.83 7.75 17.20
N LYS A 86 -4.97 8.21 17.75
CA LYS A 86 -6.32 7.80 17.29
C LYS A 86 -6.57 8.08 15.82
N ASP A 87 -5.90 9.10 15.27
CA ASP A 87 -6.01 9.49 13.87
C ASP A 87 -5.16 8.62 12.91
N GLY A 88 -4.37 7.66 13.41
CA GLY A 88 -3.54 6.79 12.60
C GLY A 88 -2.08 6.77 13.05
N VAL A 89 -1.23 6.17 12.21
CA VAL A 89 0.18 5.92 12.54
C VAL A 89 1.05 7.04 11.97
N TYR A 90 1.69 7.81 12.85
CA TYR A 90 2.67 8.79 12.44
C TYR A 90 4.04 8.14 12.34
N ILE A 91 4.66 8.21 11.16
CA ILE A 91 5.96 7.61 10.87
C ILE A 91 6.94 8.71 10.49
N THR A 92 8.13 8.70 11.08
CA THR A 92 9.23 9.59 10.68
C THR A 92 9.65 9.31 9.23
N ILE A 93 9.76 10.37 8.42
CA ILE A 93 10.01 10.25 6.98
C ILE A 93 11.32 9.53 6.67
N ASP A 94 12.39 9.85 7.39
CA ASP A 94 13.71 9.28 7.10
C ASP A 94 13.74 7.77 7.35
N ILE A 95 13.05 7.31 8.39
CA ILE A 95 12.95 5.89 8.75
C ILE A 95 12.08 5.15 7.74
N LEU A 96 10.93 5.73 7.35
CA LEU A 96 10.08 5.15 6.31
C LEU A 96 10.83 5.06 4.98
N ARG A 97 11.58 6.10 4.61
CA ARG A 97 12.41 6.11 3.40
C ARG A 97 13.45 5.00 3.43
N GLU A 98 14.15 4.84 4.55
CA GLU A 98 15.16 3.79 4.71
C GLU A 98 14.54 2.40 4.61
N ALA A 99 13.40 2.16 5.28
CA ALA A 99 12.67 0.89 5.22
C ALA A 99 12.21 0.56 3.79
N MET A 100 11.65 1.53 3.08
CA MET A 100 11.22 1.35 1.69
C MET A 100 12.40 1.10 0.76
N GLN A 101 13.50 1.84 0.93
CA GLN A 101 14.70 1.68 0.10
C GLN A 101 15.37 0.33 0.31
N LYS A 102 15.42 -0.17 1.55
CA LYS A 102 15.89 -1.52 1.89
C LYS A 102 15.04 -2.61 1.25
N ALA A 103 13.73 -2.38 1.11
CA ALA A 103 12.82 -3.28 0.41
C ALA A 103 12.81 -3.11 -1.12
N GLY A 104 13.63 -2.21 -1.68
CA GLY A 104 13.72 -1.98 -3.13
C GLY A 104 12.66 -1.01 -3.69
N TYR A 105 11.85 -0.38 -2.84
CA TYR A 105 10.85 0.60 -3.25
C TYR A 105 11.40 2.04 -3.25
N SER A 106 11.10 2.79 -4.31
CA SER A 106 11.44 4.21 -4.37
C SER A 106 10.39 5.06 -3.65
N TYR A 107 10.74 5.61 -2.49
CA TYR A 107 9.85 6.49 -1.71
C TYR A 107 9.19 7.59 -2.56
N ALA A 108 9.97 8.26 -3.43
CA ALA A 108 9.46 9.37 -4.25
C ALA A 108 8.40 8.94 -5.29
N LYS A 109 8.47 7.69 -5.78
CA LYS A 109 7.48 7.15 -6.72
C LYS A 109 6.22 6.71 -5.99
N CYS A 110 6.39 5.99 -4.89
CA CYS A 110 5.27 5.43 -4.13
C CYS A 110 4.46 6.50 -3.39
N ILE A 111 5.10 7.57 -2.89
CA ILE A 111 4.41 8.59 -2.08
C ILE A 111 3.25 9.26 -2.82
N ARG A 112 3.40 9.48 -4.14
CA ARG A 112 2.33 10.06 -4.97
C ARG A 112 1.16 9.10 -5.09
N GLY A 113 1.44 7.83 -5.39
CA GLY A 113 0.43 6.77 -5.42
C GLY A 113 -0.28 6.58 -4.08
N PHE A 114 0.44 6.68 -2.97
CA PHE A 114 -0.16 6.60 -1.63
C PHE A 114 -1.10 7.77 -1.32
N MET A 115 -0.80 8.97 -1.80
CA MET A 115 -1.70 10.11 -1.67
C MET A 115 -2.94 9.96 -2.55
N ASP A 116 -2.76 9.55 -3.80
CA ASP A 116 -3.86 9.39 -4.77
C ASP A 116 -4.89 8.35 -4.28
N ARG A 117 -4.45 7.34 -3.51
CA ARG A 117 -5.30 6.30 -2.91
C ARG A 117 -5.77 6.56 -1.49
N SER A 118 -5.49 7.73 -0.92
CA SER A 118 -5.84 8.07 0.47
C SER A 118 -5.24 7.13 1.53
N TYR A 119 -4.14 6.44 1.21
CA TYR A 119 -3.37 5.65 2.20
C TYR A 119 -2.63 6.56 3.19
N LEU A 120 -2.26 7.76 2.76
CA LEU A 120 -1.69 8.80 3.62
C LEU A 120 -2.68 9.94 3.80
N LYS A 121 -2.80 10.44 5.04
CA LYS A 121 -3.58 11.66 5.29
C LYS A 121 -2.85 12.85 4.69
N VAL A 122 -3.56 13.61 3.86
CA VAL A 122 -3.07 14.87 3.29
C VAL A 122 -3.58 16.00 4.15
N PHE A 123 -2.67 16.86 4.61
CA PHE A 123 -3.02 18.01 5.43
C PHE A 123 -3.09 19.25 4.53
N GLN A 124 -4.27 19.84 4.41
CA GLN A 124 -4.41 21.16 3.79
C GLN A 124 -4.00 22.23 4.81
N LYS A 125 -3.04 23.08 4.42
CA LYS A 125 -2.69 24.29 5.17
C LYS A 125 -3.20 25.51 4.39
N GLY A 126 -4.47 25.86 4.60
CA GLY A 126 -5.14 26.98 3.91
C GLY A 126 -5.34 26.73 2.40
N SER A 127 -5.23 27.79 1.60
CA SER A 127 -5.51 27.80 0.15
C SER A 127 -4.45 27.12 -0.75
N LYS A 128 -3.47 26.40 -0.18
CA LYS A 128 -2.38 25.75 -0.94
C LYS A 128 -2.57 24.25 -1.02
N LYS A 129 -2.06 23.67 -2.13
CA LYS A 129 -1.98 22.22 -2.40
C LYS A 129 -1.57 21.46 -1.13
N GLY A 130 -2.38 20.48 -0.72
CA GLY A 130 -2.20 19.75 0.53
C GLY A 130 -0.82 19.09 0.63
N THR A 131 -0.24 19.09 1.82
CA THR A 131 1.08 18.50 2.09
C THR A 131 0.88 17.17 2.82
N HIS A 132 1.61 16.12 2.42
CA HIS A 132 1.61 14.81 3.09
C HIS A 132 2.52 14.76 4.33
N GLN A 133 3.25 15.84 4.59
CA GLN A 133 4.24 15.95 5.66
C GLN A 133 3.70 16.89 6.75
N LEU A 134 3.81 16.43 7.99
CA LEU A 134 3.48 17.18 9.19
C LEU A 134 4.73 17.27 10.07
N GLN A 135 4.82 18.32 10.88
CA GLN A 135 5.79 18.39 11.97
C GLN A 135 5.15 17.90 13.27
N LYS A 136 5.77 16.91 13.91
CA LYS A 136 5.35 16.40 15.23
C LYS A 136 6.58 16.26 16.13
N LYS A 137 6.35 16.46 17.43
CA LYS A 137 7.39 16.30 18.45
C LYS A 137 7.58 14.81 18.75
N ILE A 138 8.71 14.25 18.38
CA ILE A 138 9.12 12.85 18.64
C ILE A 138 10.38 12.90 19.50
N ASN A 139 10.38 12.25 20.67
CA ASN A 139 11.51 12.25 21.61
C ASN A 139 12.05 13.66 21.95
N GLY A 140 11.16 14.64 22.07
CA GLY A 140 11.54 16.01 22.40
C GLY A 140 11.96 16.87 21.21
N MET A 141 12.26 16.29 20.05
CA MET A 141 12.66 16.99 18.83
C MET A 141 11.49 17.16 17.86
N ASN A 142 11.47 18.25 17.11
CA ASN A 142 10.46 18.48 16.09
C ASN A 142 10.88 17.77 14.79
N THR A 143 10.17 16.72 14.40
CA THR A 143 10.54 15.84 13.29
C THR A 143 9.44 15.84 12.23
N ARG A 144 9.83 15.72 10.96
CA ARG A 144 8.87 15.56 9.86
C ARG A 144 8.36 14.13 9.81
N VAL A 145 7.04 14.01 9.81
CA VAL A 145 6.32 12.74 9.81
C VAL A 145 5.30 12.68 8.69
N VAL A 146 4.95 11.47 8.27
CA VAL A 146 3.75 11.18 7.47
C VAL A 146 2.72 10.51 8.36
N CYS A 147 1.44 10.71 8.07
CA CYS A 147 0.34 10.03 8.75
C CYS A 147 -0.20 8.93 7.84
N ALA A 148 0.12 7.69 8.20
CA ALA A 148 -0.38 6.50 7.55
C ALA A 148 -1.78 6.16 8.10
N ASN A 149 -2.74 6.05 7.19
CA ASN A 149 -4.10 5.62 7.51
C ASN A 149 -4.13 4.09 7.65
N ILE A 150 -3.57 3.61 8.76
CA ILE A 150 -3.54 2.19 9.10
C ILE A 150 -4.38 2.06 10.37
N GLU A 151 -5.44 1.29 10.28
CA GLU A 151 -6.22 0.87 11.44
C GLU A 151 -5.36 -0.13 12.22
N VAL A 152 -4.71 0.36 13.27
CA VAL A 152 -4.02 -0.51 14.21
C VAL A 152 -5.03 -0.87 15.27
N GLY A 153 -5.63 -2.06 15.17
CA GLY A 153 -6.50 -2.59 16.21
C GLY A 153 -5.81 -2.53 17.57
N ASP A 154 -6.57 -2.17 18.60
CA ASP A 154 -6.11 -2.31 19.98
C ASP A 154 -5.69 -3.77 20.21
N VAL A 155 -4.55 -3.97 20.87
CA VAL A 155 -4.11 -5.31 21.25
C VAL A 155 -5.11 -5.76 22.32
N GLU A 156 -5.87 -6.82 22.07
CA GLU A 156 -6.30 -7.68 23.16
C GLU A 156 -5.01 -8.14 23.83
N ASP A 157 -4.76 -7.63 25.03
CA ASP A 157 -3.54 -7.88 25.80
C ASP A 157 -3.53 -9.38 26.18
N ASP A 158 -3.10 -10.25 25.26
CA ASP A 158 -2.94 -11.71 25.44
C ASP A 158 -1.99 -12.06 26.61
N CYS A 159 -1.36 -11.05 27.22
CA CYS A 159 -0.55 -11.20 28.42
C CYS A 159 -1.36 -11.27 29.74
N SER A 160 -2.68 -11.03 29.71
CA SER A 160 -3.51 -11.06 30.92
C SER A 160 -3.83 -12.48 31.41
N GLU A 161 -3.71 -13.50 30.57
CA GLU A 161 -4.03 -14.90 30.94
C GLU A 161 -2.93 -15.58 31.78
N PHE A 162 -1.70 -15.05 31.79
CA PHE A 162 -0.58 -15.68 32.51
C PHE A 162 -0.41 -15.19 33.96
N LEU A 163 -1.00 -14.04 34.33
CA LEU A 163 -0.88 -13.49 35.68
C LEU A 163 -1.98 -13.98 36.64
N GLU A 164 -3.13 -14.41 36.14
CA GLU A 164 -4.20 -14.99 36.99
C GLU A 164 -3.93 -16.45 37.40
N ALA A 165 -3.04 -17.15 36.70
CA ALA A 165 -2.67 -18.52 37.06
C ALA A 165 -1.70 -18.62 38.27
N GLY A 166 -1.06 -17.51 38.66
CA GLY A 166 -0.06 -17.48 39.73
C GLY A 166 -0.64 -17.29 41.14
N GLU A 167 -1.78 -16.64 41.28
CA GLU A 167 -2.37 -16.35 42.61
C GLU A 167 -3.16 -17.53 43.18
N GLY A 168 -3.53 -18.52 42.35
CA GLY A 168 -4.22 -19.74 42.79
C GLY A 168 -3.31 -20.82 43.39
N PHE A 169 -1.99 -20.75 43.19
CA PHE A 169 -1.08 -21.84 43.60
C PHE A 169 -0.56 -21.69 45.04
N PHE A 170 -0.42 -20.46 45.55
CA PHE A 170 0.04 -20.23 46.93
C PHE A 170 -1.05 -20.39 48.00
N ALA A 171 -2.33 -20.37 47.62
CA ALA A 171 -3.44 -20.48 48.58
C ALA A 171 -3.79 -21.93 49.01
N ARG A 172 -3.23 -22.96 48.36
CA ARG A 172 -3.60 -24.37 48.60
C ARG A 172 -2.65 -25.17 49.50
N GLN A 173 -1.61 -24.57 50.08
CA GLN A 173 -0.62 -25.30 50.91
C GLN A 173 -0.63 -24.92 52.40
N GLN A 174 -1.78 -24.47 52.91
CA GLN A 174 -1.99 -24.16 54.34
C GLN A 174 -3.30 -24.78 54.88
N VAL A 175 -3.71 -25.96 54.43
CA VAL A 175 -4.69 -26.79 55.15
C VAL A 175 -4.36 -28.26 54.90
N GLY A 176 -3.75 -28.91 55.88
CA GLY A 176 -3.37 -30.32 55.87
C GLY A 176 -2.55 -30.65 57.10
#